data_AF-A0A7Y2PF49-F1
#
_entry.id   AF-A0A7Y2PF49-F1
#
_cell.length_a   1.000
_cell.length_b   1.000
_cell.length_c   1.000
_cell.angle_alpha   90.00
_cell.angle_beta   90.00
_cell.angle_gamma   90.00
#
_symmetry.space_group_name_H-M   'P 1'
#
loop_
_entity.id
_entity.type
_entity.pdbx_description
1 polymer ?
#
loop_
_entity_poly.entity_id
_entity_poly.type
_entity_poly.pdbx_seq_one_letter_code
_entity_poly.pdbx_strand_id
1 'polypeptide(L)'
;MTNNKLCLHCGKMLINKRVDAKYCNAAHRVARWRLNQERTVSIKLSVPNAQFIKWKAEADVSGLLINAFLLSKVTHNTQGATA
;
A
#
# COMPACT_ATOMS: atom_id res chain seq x y z
N MET A 1 36.42 8.56 6.87
CA MET A 1 35.27 9.49 6.92
C MET A 1 34.22 8.94 7.86
N THR A 2 33.86 9.66 8.91
CA THR A 2 32.76 9.30 9.81
C THR A 2 31.42 9.55 9.13
N ASN A 3 30.52 8.57 9.18
CA ASN A 3 29.17 8.73 8.64
C ASN A 3 28.30 9.48 9.68
N ASN A 4 28.10 10.78 9.47
CA ASN A 4 27.30 11.64 10.34
C ASN A 4 25.79 11.56 10.04
N LYS A 5 25.34 10.66 9.16
CA LYS A 5 23.92 10.48 8.86
C LYS A 5 23.19 9.82 10.03
N LEU A 6 21.90 10.10 10.12
CA LEU A 6 21.00 9.45 11.07
C LEU A 6 20.35 8.22 10.42
N CYS A 7 20.05 7.21 11.24
CA CYS A 7 19.27 6.06 10.82
C CYS A 7 17.84 6.48 10.44
N LEU A 8 17.39 6.08 9.25
CA LEU A 8 16.04 6.40 8.74
C LEU A 8 14.88 5.77 9.54
N HIS A 9 15.17 4.88 10.49
CA HIS A 9 14.16 4.22 11.32
C HIS A 9 14.12 4.77 12.75
N CYS A 10 15.27 4.93 13.41
CA CYS A 10 15.34 5.28 14.83
C CYS A 10 16.07 6.60 15.14
N GLY A 11 16.57 7.31 14.12
CA GLY A 11 17.27 8.59 14.32
C GLY A 11 18.67 8.49 14.93
N LYS A 12 19.18 7.31 15.28
CA LYS A 12 20.54 7.15 15.83
C LYS A 12 21.62 7.45 14.78
N MET A 13 22.71 8.11 15.20
CA MET A 13 23.85 8.40 14.34
C MET A 13 24.57 7.14 13.83
N LEU A 14 25.07 7.18 12.60
CA LEU A 14 25.72 6.07 11.91
C LEU A 14 27.26 6.13 11.98
N ILE A 15 27.83 6.68 13.06
CA ILE A 15 29.24 7.09 13.19
C ILE A 15 30.27 6.01 12.83
N ASN A 16 29.94 4.72 13.04
CA ASN A 16 30.82 3.57 12.73
C ASN A 16 30.28 2.67 11.61
N LYS A 17 29.46 3.21 10.70
CA LYS A 17 28.93 2.49 9.55
C LYS A 17 29.52 3.03 8.26
N ARG A 18 29.38 2.24 7.19
CA ARG A 18 29.76 2.66 5.84
C ARG A 18 29.05 3.97 5.46
N VAL A 19 29.67 4.79 4.61
CA VAL A 19 29.18 6.13 4.23
C VAL A 19 27.80 6.10 3.55
N ASP A 20 27.46 5.00 2.90
CA ASP A 20 26.19 4.74 2.22
C ASP A 20 25.13 4.11 3.13
N ALA A 21 25.48 3.78 4.39
CA ALA A 21 24.54 3.17 5.32
C ALA A 21 23.33 4.10 5.57
N LYS A 22 22.13 3.51 5.48
CA LYS A 22 20.84 4.16 5.76
C LYS A 22 20.23 3.75 7.10
N TYR A 23 20.67 2.61 7.65
CA TYR A 23 20.12 2.00 8.85
C TYR A 23 21.24 1.55 9.79
N CYS A 24 20.99 1.61 11.11
CA CYS A 24 22.01 1.25 12.11
C CYS A 24 22.18 -0.28 12.26
N ASN A 25 21.17 -1.08 11.92
CA ASN A 25 21.21 -2.54 11.94
C ASN A 25 20.24 -3.16 10.92
N ALA A 26 20.33 -4.48 10.73
CA ALA A 26 19.46 -5.22 9.81
C ALA A 26 17.99 -5.21 10.25
N ALA A 27 17.71 -5.23 11.56
CA ALA A 27 16.35 -5.21 12.09
C ALA A 27 15.58 -3.95 11.66
N HIS A 28 16.18 -2.77 11.73
CA HIS A 28 15.57 -1.51 11.28
C HIS A 28 15.36 -1.44 9.77
N ARG A 29 16.28 -2.03 8.99
CA ARG A 29 16.10 -2.18 7.55
C ARG A 29 14.88 -3.05 7.25
N VAL A 30 14.74 -4.19 7.93
CA VAL A 30 13.61 -5.11 7.77
C VAL A 30 12.30 -4.48 8.25
N ALA A 31 12.31 -3.76 9.37
CA ALA A 31 11.13 -3.07 9.87
C ALA A 31 10.62 -2.02 8.87
N ARG A 32 11.53 -1.20 8.31
CA ARG A 32 11.16 -0.23 7.27
C ARG A 32 10.71 -0.91 5.98
N TRP A 33 11.37 -2.00 5.57
CA TRP A 33 10.94 -2.79 4.41
C TRP A 33 9.52 -3.33 4.60
N ARG A 34 9.20 -3.90 5.76
CA ARG A 34 7.85 -4.41 6.09
C ARG A 34 6.79 -3.30 6.10
N LEU A 35 7.10 -2.11 6.61
CA LEU A 35 6.19 -0.97 6.60
C LEU A 35 5.92 -0.46 5.18
N ASN A 36 6.94 -0.50 4.32
CA ASN A 36 6.83 -0.08 2.92
C ASN A 36 6.19 -1.15 2.02
N GLN A 37 5.86 -2.34 2.54
CA GLN A 37 5.09 -3.30 1.77
C GLN A 37 3.65 -2.79 1.69
N GLU A 38 3.21 -2.49 0.47
CA GLU A 38 1.79 -2.41 0.17
C GLU A 38 1.16 -3.76 0.54
N ARG A 39 0.38 -3.77 1.62
CA ARG A 39 -0.35 -4.96 2.04
C ARG A 39 -1.48 -5.20 1.05
N THR A 40 -1.29 -6.14 0.14
CA THR A 40 -2.36 -6.63 -0.70
C THR A 40 -3.26 -7.56 0.13
N VAL A 41 -4.54 -7.21 0.22
CA VAL A 41 -5.55 -8.05 0.86
C VAL A 41 -6.40 -8.67 -0.24
N SER A 42 -6.38 -10.00 -0.35
CA SER A 42 -7.28 -10.70 -1.27
C SER A 42 -8.69 -10.74 -0.69
N ILE A 43 -9.64 -10.11 -1.40
CA ILE A 43 -11.05 -10.12 -1.02
C ILE A 43 -11.78 -11.08 -1.95
N LYS A 44 -12.53 -12.02 -1.36
CA LYS A 44 -13.46 -12.87 -2.11
C LYS A 44 -14.87 -12.31 -1.95
N LEU A 45 -15.49 -11.93 -3.05
CA LEU A 45 -16.88 -11.46 -3.07
C LEU A 45 -17.78 -12.62 -3.48
N SER A 46 -18.82 -12.87 -2.69
CA SER A 46 -19.89 -13.78 -3.09
C SER A 46 -20.99 -12.96 -3.73
N VAL A 47 -21.09 -13.04 -5.06
CA VAL A 47 -22.10 -12.31 -5.82
C VAL A 47 -22.77 -13.22 -6.85
N PRO A 48 -24.06 -13.01 -7.14
CA PRO A 48 -24.73 -13.73 -8.23
C PRO A 48 -24.02 -13.51 -9.56
N ASN A 49 -23.91 -14.55 -10.37
CA ASN A 49 -23.16 -14.50 -11.64
C ASN A 49 -23.69 -13.39 -12.58
N ALA A 50 -25.01 -13.22 -12.65
CA ALA A 50 -25.64 -12.16 -13.42
C ALA A 50 -25.21 -10.75 -12.99
N GLN A 51 -25.01 -10.54 -11.68
CA GLN A 51 -24.57 -9.25 -11.15
C GLN A 51 -23.10 -8.98 -11.49
N PHE A 52 -22.25 -10.02 -11.39
CA PHE A 52 -20.84 -9.91 -11.78
C PHE A 52 -20.68 -9.55 -13.27
N ILE A 53 -21.47 -10.19 -14.15
CA ILE A 53 -21.45 -9.89 -15.59
C ILE A 53 -21.82 -8.42 -15.86
N LYS A 54 -22.84 -7.89 -15.16
CA LYS A 54 -23.22 -6.47 -15.29
C LYS A 54 -22.09 -5.53 -14.88
N TRP A 55 -21.49 -5.75 -13.71
CA TRP A 55 -20.37 -4.92 -13.26
C TRP A 55 -19.16 -5.01 -14.17
N LYS A 56 -18.89 -6.18 -14.75
CA LYS A 56 -17.83 -6.35 -15.73
C LYS A 56 -18.09 -5.50 -16.98
N ALA A 57 -19.29 -5.55 -17.52
CA ALA A 57 -19.66 -4.72 -18.66
C ALA A 57 -19.57 -3.21 -18.34
N GLU A 58 -20.04 -2.79 -17.16
CA GLU A 58 -19.92 -1.39 -16.72
C GLU A 58 -18.45 -0.95 -16.56
N ALA A 59 -17.60 -1.83 -16.03
CA ALA A 59 -16.17 -1.57 -15.89
C ALA A 59 -15.48 -1.42 -17.26
N ASP A 60 -15.79 -2.33 -18.20
CA ASP A 60 -15.25 -2.31 -19.56
C ASP A 60 -15.65 -1.03 -20.31
N VAL A 61 -16.92 -0.60 -20.20
CA VAL A 61 -17.41 0.68 -20.78
C VAL A 61 -16.70 1.88 -20.16
N SER A 62 -16.40 1.80 -18.86
CA SER A 62 -15.68 2.86 -18.13
C SER A 62 -14.17 2.86 -18.41
N GLY A 63 -13.65 1.89 -19.18
CA GLY A 63 -12.23 1.71 -19.41
C GLY A 63 -11.44 1.33 -18.15
N LEU A 64 -12.11 0.79 -17.13
CA LEU A 64 -11.52 0.44 -15.85
C LEU A 64 -11.41 -1.07 -15.71
N LEU A 65 -10.36 -1.51 -15.02
CA LEU A 65 -10.32 -2.88 -14.51
C LEU A 65 -11.42 -3.08 -13.48
N ILE A 66 -12.02 -4.28 -13.45
CA ILE A 66 -13.14 -4.60 -12.56
C ILE A 66 -12.84 -4.34 -11.08
N ASN A 67 -11.60 -4.56 -10.63
CA ASN A 67 -11.20 -4.25 -9.27
C ASN A 67 -11.22 -2.74 -8.97
N ALA A 68 -10.68 -1.92 -9.88
CA ALA A 68 -10.70 -0.46 -9.76
C ALA A 68 -12.13 0.08 -9.80
N PHE A 69 -12.97 -0.50 -10.66
CA PHE A 69 -14.39 -0.17 -10.76
C PHE A 69 -15.16 -0.49 -9.47
N LEU A 70 -14.96 -1.67 -8.89
CA LEU A 70 -15.61 -2.05 -7.63
C LEU A 70 -15.15 -1.16 -6.47
N LEU A 71 -13.86 -0.80 -6.43
CA LEU A 71 -13.34 0.11 -5.41
C LEU A 71 -13.92 1.51 -5.54
N SER A 72 -14.07 2.06 -6.75
CA SER A 72 -14.66 3.39 -6.94
C SER A 72 -16.12 3.45 -6.49
N LYS A 73 -16.90 2.39 -6.72
CA LYS A 73 -18.28 2.29 -6.23
C LYS A 73 -18.36 2.32 -4.70
N VAL A 74 -17.40 1.71 -3.99
CA VAL A 74 -17.38 1.69 -2.53
C VAL A 74 -16.94 3.03 -1.95
N THR A 75 -15.89 3.65 -2.51
CA THR A 75 -15.36 4.93 -2.01
C THR A 75 -16.29 6.12 -2.26
N HIS A 76 -17.11 6.10 -3.29
CA HIS A 76 -18.11 7.15 -3.52
C HIS A 76 -19.33 7.06 -2.59
N ASN A 77 -19.61 5.90 -2.00
CA ASN A 77 -20.73 5.73 -1.05
C ASN A 77 -20.40 6.19 0.38
N THR A 78 -19.12 6.29 0.75
CA THR A 78 -18.71 6.71 2.09
C THR A 78 -18.57 8.22 2.27
N GLN A 79 -18.65 9.02 1.20
CA GLN A 79 -18.62 10.49 1.30
C GLN A 79 -19.96 11.11 1.75
N GLY A 80 -21.03 10.31 1.91
CA GLY A 80 -22.32 10.74 2.44
C GLY A 80 -22.62 10.32 3.89
N ALA A 81 -21.68 9.67 4.58
CA ALA A 81 -21.87 9.12 5.92
C ALA A 81 -20.94 9.74 6.97
N THR A 82 -20.81 11.07 6.96
CA THR A 82 -20.29 11.84 8.10
C THR A 82 -21.41 12.74 8.59
N ALA A 83 -22.10 12.27 9.63
CA ALA A 83 -22.94 13.08 10.51
C ALA A 83 -22.08 13.69 11.62
#